data_AF-A0AAD8MQK3-F1
#
_entry.id   AF-A0AAD8MQK3-F1
#
_cell.length_a   1.000
_cell.length_b   1.000
_cell.length_c   1.000
_cell.angle_alpha   90.00
_cell.angle_beta   90.00
_cell.angle_gamma   90.00
#
_symmetry.space_group_name_H-M   'P 1'
#
loop_
_entity.id
_entity.type
_entity.pdbx_description
1 polymer ?
#
loop_
_entity_poly.entity_id
_entity_poly.type
_entity_poly.pdbx_seq_one_letter_code
_entity_poly.pdbx_strand_id
1 'polypeptide(L)'
;MDHSSTLSMENILVEMSMDHQKLGFILPFNPIVGLREIVNDHKPLFVSNIFHKSFIEIDEKGTQACAETVASLDFISYRVQRGRIDFVAGHPFLFVIRENTTGIVQFMGQMLNPSLK
;
A
#
# COMPACT_ATOMS: atom_id res chain seq x y z
N MET A 1 -27.56 -11.07 -9.47
CA MET A 1 -27.26 -9.82 -8.75
C MET A 1 -25.83 -9.97 -8.26
N ASP A 2 -24.93 -9.27 -8.94
CA ASP A 2 -23.51 -9.21 -8.63
C ASP A 2 -23.34 -8.34 -7.37
N HIS A 3 -22.89 -8.96 -6.27
CA HIS A 3 -22.52 -8.26 -5.05
C HIS A 3 -21.00 -8.28 -4.87
N SER A 4 -20.24 -7.90 -5.90
CA SER A 4 -18.81 -7.67 -5.79
C SER A 4 -18.56 -6.55 -4.76
N SER A 5 -17.84 -6.87 -3.70
CA SER A 5 -17.41 -5.89 -2.70
C SER A 5 -16.08 -5.27 -3.14
N THR A 6 -16.07 -3.97 -3.43
CA THR A 6 -14.84 -3.22 -3.73
C THR A 6 -14.40 -2.45 -2.50
N LEU A 7 -13.12 -2.53 -2.15
CA LEU A 7 -12.46 -1.69 -1.17
C LEU A 7 -11.58 -0.68 -1.90
N SER A 8 -11.94 0.60 -1.83
CA SER A 8 -11.20 1.68 -2.46
C SER A 8 -10.50 2.51 -1.40
N MET A 9 -9.17 2.61 -1.46
CA MET A 9 -8.40 3.59 -0.70
C MET A 9 -8.10 4.77 -1.62
N GLU A 10 -8.98 5.76 -1.58
CA GLU A 10 -8.98 6.83 -2.57
C GLU A 10 -7.97 7.95 -2.28
N ASN A 11 -7.26 8.36 -3.33
CA ASN A 11 -6.64 9.68 -3.50
C ASN A 11 -5.83 10.19 -2.29
N ILE A 12 -4.89 9.38 -1.81
CA ILE A 12 -3.98 9.80 -0.75
C ILE A 12 -2.91 10.70 -1.36
N LEU A 13 -3.04 12.01 -1.16
CA LEU A 13 -2.00 12.99 -1.46
C LEU A 13 -1.26 13.33 -0.17
N VAL A 14 0.04 13.03 -0.13
CA VAL A 14 0.90 13.38 1.00
C VAL A 14 1.91 14.42 0.53
N GLU A 15 1.99 15.54 1.26
CA GLU A 15 3.12 16.44 1.16
C GLU A 15 4.26 15.92 2.03
N MET A 16 5.37 15.51 1.41
CA MET A 16 6.49 14.82 2.06
C MET A 16 7.64 15.78 2.42
N SER A 17 7.55 17.04 2.02
CA SER A 17 8.64 18.02 2.12
C SER A 17 9.22 18.11 3.53
N MET A 18 8.34 18.26 4.54
CA MET A 18 8.74 18.45 5.93
C MET A 18 9.36 17.19 6.53
N ASP A 19 8.79 16.02 6.22
CA ASP A 19 9.26 14.76 6.79
C ASP A 19 10.59 14.33 6.19
N HIS A 20 10.78 14.53 4.88
CA HIS A 20 12.08 14.33 4.23
C HIS A 20 13.17 15.22 4.86
N GLN A 21 12.89 16.51 5.11
CA GLN A 21 13.84 17.40 5.76
C GLN A 21 14.17 16.95 7.19
N LYS A 22 13.16 16.53 7.98
CA LYS A 22 13.37 15.98 9.33
C LYS A 22 14.23 14.71 9.31
N LEU A 23 14.13 13.90 8.26
CA LEU A 23 14.94 12.69 8.06
C LEU A 23 16.35 12.98 7.54
N GLY A 24 16.73 14.25 7.33
CA GLY A 24 18.07 14.67 6.90
C GLY A 24 18.20 14.92 5.40
N PHE A 25 17.14 14.76 4.61
CA PHE A 25 17.12 15.12 3.20
C PHE A 25 16.89 16.62 3.02
N ILE A 26 17.91 17.42 3.39
CA ILE A 26 17.82 18.89 3.47
C ILE A 26 18.42 19.60 2.27
N LEU A 27 19.44 19.02 1.60
CA LEU A 27 20.23 19.72 0.59
C LEU A 27 19.38 20.18 -0.61
N PRO A 28 18.47 19.37 -1.17
CA PRO A 28 17.67 19.80 -2.32
C PRO A 28 16.74 20.98 -2.03
N PHE A 29 16.38 21.20 -0.76
CA PHE A 29 15.53 22.32 -0.33
C PHE A 29 16.33 23.61 -0.05
N ASN A 30 17.67 23.56 -0.11
CA ASN A 30 18.52 24.71 0.16
C ASN A 30 18.59 25.65 -1.06
N PRO A 31 18.19 26.92 -0.96
CA PRO A 31 18.18 27.84 -2.10
C PRO A 31 19.56 28.30 -2.58
N ILE A 32 20.62 28.09 -1.78
CA ILE A 32 21.99 28.51 -2.08
C ILE A 32 22.78 27.36 -2.73
N VAL A 33 22.69 26.17 -2.14
CA VAL A 33 23.51 25.01 -2.53
C VAL A 33 22.74 24.01 -3.39
N GLY A 34 21.40 24.03 -3.33
CA GLY A 34 20.45 23.02 -3.84
C GLY A 34 20.86 22.18 -5.05
N LEU A 35 20.14 22.35 -6.16
CA LEU A 35 20.21 21.46 -7.32
C LEU A 35 21.08 22.05 -8.45
N ARG A 36 22.25 22.58 -8.09
CA ARG A 36 23.10 23.37 -9.00
C ARG A 36 23.66 22.58 -10.19
N GLU A 37 23.77 21.25 -10.09
CA GLU A 37 24.26 20.39 -11.18
C GLU A 37 23.18 19.95 -12.18
N ILE A 38 21.90 20.23 -11.90
CA ILE A 38 20.79 19.80 -12.77
C ILE A 38 20.57 20.76 -13.94
N VAL A 39 20.94 22.04 -13.78
CA VAL A 39 20.67 23.09 -14.77
C VAL A 39 21.95 23.91 -15.04
N ASN A 40 22.25 24.15 -16.31
CA ASN A 40 23.43 24.92 -16.76
C ASN A 40 23.28 26.46 -16.62
N ASP A 41 22.18 26.94 -16.04
CA ASP A 41 21.94 28.35 -15.73
C ASP A 41 22.44 28.67 -14.32
N HIS A 42 23.00 29.85 -14.09
CA HIS A 42 23.52 30.27 -12.79
C HIS A 42 22.41 30.65 -11.78
N LYS A 43 21.14 30.40 -12.11
CA LYS A 43 20.01 30.68 -11.23
C LYS A 43 19.91 29.63 -10.12
N PRO A 44 19.55 30.05 -8.90
CA PRO A 44 19.31 29.11 -7.80
C PRO A 44 18.12 28.20 -8.13
N LEU A 45 18.37 26.89 -8.12
CA LEU A 45 17.36 25.84 -8.27
C LEU A 45 17.29 25.02 -6.99
N PHE A 46 16.09 24.87 -6.44
CA PHE A 46 15.83 24.10 -5.22
C PHE A 46 14.40 23.54 -5.24
N VAL A 47 14.17 22.53 -4.43
CA VAL A 47 12.86 21.91 -4.24
C VAL A 47 12.03 22.77 -3.31
N SER A 48 10.84 23.20 -3.77
CA SER A 48 9.88 23.88 -2.91
C SER A 48 9.05 22.87 -2.11
N ASN A 49 8.38 21.94 -2.81
CA ASN A 49 7.51 20.95 -2.20
C ASN A 49 7.65 19.61 -2.93
N ILE A 50 7.45 18.52 -2.17
CA ILE A 50 7.36 17.16 -2.70
C ILE A 50 5.97 16.62 -2.39
N PHE A 51 5.24 16.27 -3.43
CA PHE A 51 3.92 15.66 -3.32
C PHE A 51 3.96 14.24 -3.89
N HIS A 52 3.39 13.30 -3.15
CA HIS A 52 3.18 11.94 -3.61
C HIS A 52 1.69 11.63 -3.56
N LYS A 53 1.13 11.21 -4.69
CA LYS A 53 -0.26 10.79 -4.79
C LYS A 53 -0.31 9.31 -5.11
N SER A 54 -1.04 8.56 -4.29
CA SER A 54 -1.25 7.12 -4.48
C SER A 54 -2.74 6.77 -4.41
N PHE A 55 -3.10 5.70 -5.10
CA PHE A 55 -4.46 5.14 -5.13
C PHE A 55 -4.35 3.61 -5.12
N ILE A 56 -5.16 2.95 -4.29
CA ILE A 56 -5.23 1.50 -4.23
C ILE A 56 -6.71 1.11 -4.30
N GLU A 57 -7.05 0.32 -5.32
CA GLU A 57 -8.36 -0.31 -5.47
C GLU A 57 -8.20 -1.82 -5.32
N ILE A 58 -9.01 -2.41 -4.47
CA ILE A 58 -9.05 -3.85 -4.25
C ILE A 58 -10.46 -4.31 -4.59
N ASP A 59 -10.56 -5.16 -5.60
CA ASP A 59 -11.78 -5.86 -5.95
C ASP A 59 -11.59 -7.38 -5.80
N GLU A 60 -12.72 -8.10 -5.83
CA GLU A 60 -12.74 -9.56 -5.76
C GLU A 60 -12.14 -10.21 -7.03
N LYS A 61 -12.02 -9.46 -8.13
CA LYS A 61 -11.45 -9.95 -9.39
C LYS A 61 -9.92 -9.89 -9.39
N GLY A 62 -9.33 -8.85 -8.78
CA GLY A 62 -7.89 -8.63 -8.65
C GLY A 62 -7.29 -9.38 -7.46
N THR A 63 -8.10 -9.67 -6.44
CA THR A 63 -7.81 -10.72 -5.44
C THR A 63 -8.49 -12.00 -5.89
N GLN A 64 -8.17 -12.49 -7.10
CA GLN A 64 -8.69 -13.75 -7.61
C GLN A 64 -8.23 -14.86 -6.68
N ALA A 65 -9.03 -15.07 -5.63
CA ALA A 65 -8.85 -16.10 -4.66
C ALA A 65 -8.98 -17.40 -5.43
N CYS A 66 -7.81 -17.96 -5.73
CA CYS A 66 -7.51 -19.36 -5.81
C CYS A 66 -7.92 -20.04 -4.47
N ALA A 67 -9.16 -19.84 -4.03
CA ALA A 67 -9.86 -20.72 -3.13
C ALA A 67 -10.38 -21.88 -3.99
N GLU A 68 -9.44 -22.57 -4.67
CA GLU A 68 -9.71 -23.88 -5.23
C GLU A 68 -10.01 -24.74 -4.00
N THR A 69 -11.30 -24.92 -3.73
CA THR A 69 -11.76 -25.85 -2.71
C THR A 69 -11.40 -27.22 -3.24
N VAL A 70 -10.23 -27.74 -2.83
CA VAL A 70 -9.92 -29.16 -2.97
C VAL A 70 -10.91 -29.88 -2.05
N ALA A 71 -12.07 -30.22 -2.61
CA ALA A 71 -12.97 -31.17 -1.99
C ALA A 71 -12.29 -32.54 -2.05
N SER A 72 -11.41 -32.85 -1.10
CA SER A 72 -11.00 -34.23 -0.86
C SER A 72 -12.19 -34.95 -0.23
N LEU A 73 -12.92 -35.70 -1.05
CA LEU A 73 -13.88 -36.72 -0.61
C LEU A 73 -13.13 -37.85 0.12
N ASP A 74 -12.58 -37.59 1.30
CA ASP A 74 -12.18 -38.66 2.20
C ASP A 74 -13.43 -39.16 2.93
N PHE A 75 -13.93 -40.29 2.44
CA PHE A 75 -14.94 -41.07 3.12
C PHE A 75 -14.38 -41.67 4.42
N ILE A 76 -15.16 -41.47 5.48
CA ILE A 76 -15.33 -42.33 6.66
C ILE A 76 -14.23 -42.31 7.73
N SER A 77 -14.69 -41.87 8.91
CA SER A 77 -14.15 -42.05 10.26
C SER A 77 -12.88 -41.29 10.62
N TYR A 78 -13.00 -40.41 11.62
CA TYR A 78 -11.89 -39.72 12.29
C TYR A 78 -11.18 -38.60 11.51
N ARG A 79 -11.94 -37.59 11.07
CA ARG A 79 -11.34 -36.29 10.76
C ARG A 79 -11.26 -35.47 12.04
N VAL A 80 -10.05 -35.32 12.58
CA VAL A 80 -9.72 -34.17 13.43
C VAL A 80 -10.07 -32.94 12.61
N GLN A 81 -11.18 -32.27 12.94
CA GLN A 81 -11.44 -30.90 12.49
C GLN A 81 -10.27 -30.08 13.03
N ARG A 82 -9.20 -29.94 12.25
CA ARG A 82 -8.29 -28.81 12.43
C ARG A 82 -9.18 -27.61 12.16
N GLY A 83 -9.57 -26.92 13.24
CA GLY A 83 -10.51 -25.82 13.19
C GLY A 83 -10.12 -24.88 12.07
N ARG A 84 -11.08 -24.61 11.18
CA ARG A 84 -10.91 -23.62 10.13
C ARG A 84 -10.60 -22.29 10.82
N ILE A 85 -9.45 -21.69 10.50
CA ILE A 85 -9.09 -20.38 11.04
C ILE A 85 -9.69 -19.35 10.10
N ASP A 86 -10.73 -18.67 10.56
CA ASP A 86 -11.32 -17.56 9.83
C ASP A 86 -10.55 -16.27 10.14
N PHE A 87 -10.13 -15.56 9.09
CA PHE A 87 -9.55 -14.23 9.21
C PHE A 87 -10.59 -13.18 8.81
N VAL A 88 -10.98 -12.34 9.77
CA VAL A 88 -11.99 -11.29 9.57
C VAL A 88 -11.34 -9.93 9.80
N ALA A 89 -11.03 -9.21 8.73
CA ALA A 89 -10.48 -7.85 8.78
C ALA A 89 -11.58 -6.78 9.00
N GLY A 90 -12.44 -6.98 10.02
CA GLY A 90 -13.58 -6.13 10.32
C GLY A 90 -13.28 -4.93 11.25
N HIS A 91 -12.01 -4.66 11.53
CA HIS A 91 -11.51 -3.63 12.44
C HIS A 91 -10.20 -3.04 11.88
N PRO A 92 -9.61 -1.99 12.47
CA PRO A 92 -8.38 -1.42 11.92
C PRO A 92 -7.27 -2.45 11.70
N PHE A 93 -6.58 -2.36 10.57
CA PHE A 93 -5.48 -3.27 10.20
C PHE A 93 -4.39 -2.56 9.40
N LEU A 94 -3.19 -3.13 9.43
CA LEU A 94 -2.07 -2.73 8.58
C LEU A 94 -2.01 -3.60 7.34
N PHE A 95 -1.57 -3.03 6.22
CA PHE A 95 -1.34 -3.77 4.99
C PHE A 95 0.01 -3.40 4.36
N VAL A 96 0.58 -4.34 3.62
CA VAL A 96 1.81 -4.18 2.87
C VAL A 96 1.64 -4.86 1.51
N ILE A 97 1.89 -4.13 0.44
CA ILE A 97 2.00 -4.68 -0.92
C ILE A 97 3.48 -4.73 -1.26
N ARG A 98 3.99 -5.93 -1.50
CA ARG A 98 5.41 -6.17 -1.79
C ARG A 98 5.59 -7.04 -3.03
N GLU A 99 6.68 -6.81 -3.74
CA GLU A 99 7.14 -7.73 -4.78
C GLU A 99 7.83 -8.94 -4.11
N ASN A 100 7.44 -10.17 -4.47
CA ASN A 100 7.91 -11.36 -3.78
C ASN A 100 9.35 -11.78 -4.11
N THR A 101 9.85 -11.43 -5.29
CA THR A 101 11.20 -11.76 -5.78
C THR A 101 12.26 -10.88 -5.12
N THR A 102 12.05 -9.56 -5.11
CA THR A 102 12.99 -8.57 -4.58
C THR A 102 12.74 -8.24 -3.11
N GLY A 103 11.52 -8.47 -2.62
CA GLY A 103 11.08 -8.04 -1.30
C GLY A 103 10.77 -6.54 -1.20
N ILE A 104 10.82 -5.80 -2.31
CA ILE A 104 10.56 -4.35 -2.32
C ILE A 104 9.11 -4.09 -1.91
N VAL A 105 8.95 -3.25 -0.89
CA VAL A 105 7.64 -2.73 -0.47
C VAL A 105 7.23 -1.62 -1.42
N GLN A 106 6.14 -1.84 -2.15
CA GLN A 106 5.56 -0.87 -3.08
C GLN A 106 4.55 0.03 -2.36
N PHE A 107 3.76 -0.56 -1.45
CA PHE A 107 2.81 0.18 -0.63
C PHE A 107 2.81 -0.36 0.80
N MET A 108 2.60 0.54 1.75
CA MET A 108 2.30 0.22 3.13
C MET A 108 1.30 1.23 3.67
N GLY A 109 0.41 0.78 4.53
CA GLY A 109 -0.58 1.66 5.10
C GLY A 109 -1.41 1.02 6.19
N GLN A 110 -2.34 1.82 6.69
CA GLN A 110 -3.30 1.42 7.71
C GLN A 110 -4.72 1.70 7.21
N MET A 111 -5.59 0.71 7.34
CA MET A 111 -7.04 0.89 7.14
C MET A 111 -7.66 1.16 8.51
N LEU A 112 -7.99 2.42 8.80
CA LEU A 112 -8.53 2.80 10.11
C LEU A 112 -10.03 2.57 10.23
N ASN A 113 -10.76 2.57 9.11
CA ASN A 113 -12.19 2.33 9.12
C ASN A 113 -12.61 1.47 7.91
N PRO A 114 -12.58 0.14 8.04
CA PRO A 114 -12.94 -0.78 6.96
C PRO A 114 -14.46 -0.83 6.68
N SER A 115 -15.28 -0.13 7.46
CA SER A 115 -16.74 -0.12 7.31
C SER A 115 -17.26 1.04 6.45
N LEU A 116 -16.40 2.00 6.08
CA LEU A 116 -16.75 3.06 5.13
C LEU A 116 -16.70 2.48 3.71
N LYS A 117 -17.84 2.54 3.02
CA LYS A 117 -18.00 2.17 1.61
C LYS A 117 -17.94 3.39 0.72
#